data_AF-A0A747E691-F1
#
_entry.id   AF-A0A747E691-F1
#
_cell.length_a   1.000
_cell.length_b   1.000
_cell.length_c   1.000
_cell.angle_alpha   90.00
_cell.angle_beta   90.00
_cell.angle_gamma   90.00
#
_symmetry.space_group_name_H-M   'P 1'
#
loop_
_entity.id
_entity.type
_entity.pdbx_description
1 polymer ?
#
loop_
_entity_poly.entity_id
_entity_poly.type
_entity_poly.pdbx_seq_one_letter_code
_entity_poly.pdbx_strand_id
1 'polypeptide(L)'
;TGKGGSDRVLTIVPRTFGHHAILHRSVCGVIRTALHWSLAGKKVFWVGGMESYKIEDLLDLYWFSIDMTERMRHDRLTREYRDYDEYLQIAEDTGDVEMKQAIFILEQFFPLPDRLTTLREQRVTTESDADVTVCTAHRGKGLEWDRVQLYDDFADILDPEMPESKRHDEINLMYVATTRARKILILDPVLSELLAQPPAEDISGSSHEVSGGTEVSTESGDKGAEYVPES
;
A
#
# COMPACT_ATOMS: atom_id res chain seq x y z
N THR A 1 16.65 10.31 27.18
CA THR A 1 16.13 8.94 27.33
C THR A 1 14.61 9.01 27.32
N GLY A 2 13.99 8.75 26.17
CA GLY A 2 12.54 8.89 26.00
C GLY A 2 11.78 7.83 26.79
N LYS A 3 10.85 8.26 27.64
CA LYS A 3 9.92 7.39 28.38
C LYS A 3 8.67 7.07 27.54
N GLY A 4 8.86 6.66 26.29
CA GLY A 4 7.76 6.17 25.44
C GLY A 4 7.42 4.73 25.83
N GLY A 5 6.14 4.36 25.84
CA GLY A 5 5.77 2.94 25.89
C GLY A 5 6.38 2.18 24.72
N SER A 6 6.40 0.85 24.77
CA SER A 6 6.89 0.05 23.65
C SER A 6 5.97 0.22 22.44
N ASP A 7 6.37 1.04 21.47
CA ASP A 7 5.73 1.08 20.16
C ASP A 7 5.91 -0.30 19.51
N ARG A 8 4.87 -0.80 18.83
CA ARG A 8 4.82 -2.16 18.29
C ARG A 8 4.49 -2.15 16.81
N VAL A 9 5.30 -2.88 16.05
CA VAL A 9 5.02 -3.24 14.67
C VAL A 9 4.57 -4.70 14.64
N LEU A 10 3.43 -4.97 14.01
CA LEU A 10 2.86 -6.32 13.87
C LEU A 10 2.56 -6.60 12.40
N THR A 11 2.57 -7.87 12.02
CA THR A 11 2.19 -8.33 10.68
C THR A 11 0.78 -8.91 10.62
N ILE A 12 0.13 -9.12 11.77
CA ILE A 12 -1.19 -9.72 11.87
C ILE A 12 -2.06 -8.90 12.83
N VAL A 13 -3.30 -8.64 12.43
CA VAL A 13 -4.29 -7.95 13.26
C VAL A 13 -4.73 -8.86 14.43
N PRO A 14 -4.56 -8.44 15.70
CA PRO A 14 -5.05 -9.20 16.85
C PRO A 14 -6.59 -9.33 16.87
N ARG A 15 -7.12 -10.43 17.43
CA ARG A 15 -8.58 -10.66 17.56
C ARG A 15 -9.31 -9.50 18.26
N THR A 16 -8.66 -8.85 19.22
CA THR A 16 -9.17 -7.66 19.91
C THR A 16 -8.23 -6.49 19.64
N PHE A 17 -8.43 -5.81 18.51
CA PHE A 17 -7.61 -4.66 18.14
C PHE A 17 -8.26 -3.31 18.53
N GLY A 18 -9.53 -3.30 18.93
CA GLY A 18 -10.28 -2.08 19.26
C GLY A 18 -10.38 -1.12 18.07
N HIS A 19 -10.75 0.13 18.35
CA HIS A 19 -10.69 1.18 17.32
C HIS A 19 -9.27 1.34 16.78
N HIS A 20 -9.19 1.44 15.47
CA HIS A 20 -7.97 1.67 14.71
C HIS A 20 -8.32 2.34 13.39
N ALA A 21 -7.33 3.03 12.80
CA ALA A 21 -7.45 3.55 11.45
C ALA A 21 -6.88 2.55 10.44
N ILE A 22 -7.60 2.31 9.36
CA ILE A 22 -7.13 1.55 8.20
C ILE A 22 -6.80 2.55 7.09
N LEU A 23 -5.54 2.55 6.66
CA LEU A 23 -5.02 3.47 5.67
C LEU A 23 -4.80 2.75 4.34
N HIS A 24 -5.30 3.39 3.28
CA HIS A 24 -5.33 2.85 1.93
C HIS A 24 -4.54 3.72 0.97
N ARG A 25 -3.94 3.10 -0.03
CA ARG A 25 -3.39 3.82 -1.18
C ARG A 25 -4.50 4.34 -2.11
N SER A 26 -5.55 3.55 -2.32
CA SER A 26 -6.61 3.83 -3.29
C SER A 26 -7.94 4.18 -2.64
N VAL A 27 -8.81 4.87 -3.39
CA VAL A 27 -10.19 5.17 -2.95
C VAL A 27 -11.04 3.89 -2.95
N CYS A 28 -10.86 3.02 -3.94
CA CYS A 28 -11.55 1.73 -4.00
C CYS A 28 -11.21 0.83 -2.80
N GLY A 29 -9.95 0.85 -2.32
CA GLY A 29 -9.54 0.14 -1.11
C GLY A 29 -10.32 0.59 0.13
N VAL A 30 -10.51 1.91 0.29
CA VAL A 30 -11.32 2.50 1.36
C VAL A 30 -12.77 2.02 1.26
N ILE A 31 -13.38 2.12 0.07
CA ILE A 31 -14.78 1.71 -0.15
C ILE A 31 -14.96 0.22 0.16
N ARG A 32 -14.09 -0.64 -0.37
CA ARG A 32 -14.11 -2.09 -0.12
C ARG A 32 -14.05 -2.40 1.37
N THR A 33 -13.11 -1.77 2.08
CA THR A 33 -12.95 -1.96 3.52
C THR A 33 -14.20 -1.51 4.27
N ALA A 34 -14.70 -0.32 3.97
CA ALA A 34 -15.90 0.19 4.60
C ALA A 34 -17.13 -0.68 4.34
N LEU A 35 -17.28 -1.27 3.14
CA LEU A 35 -18.34 -2.22 2.81
C LEU A 35 -18.25 -3.46 3.70
N HIS A 36 -17.07 -4.10 3.81
CA HIS A 36 -16.90 -5.27 4.67
C HIS A 36 -17.25 -4.99 6.13
N TRP A 37 -16.74 -3.88 6.68
CA TRP A 37 -17.00 -3.50 8.07
C TRP A 37 -18.49 -3.17 8.29
N SER A 38 -19.10 -2.40 7.38
CA SER A 38 -20.51 -2.03 7.50
C SER A 38 -21.43 -3.24 7.40
N LEU A 39 -21.16 -4.18 6.50
CA LEU A 39 -21.94 -5.41 6.37
C LEU A 39 -21.77 -6.35 7.57
N ALA A 40 -20.66 -6.23 8.31
CA ALA A 40 -20.47 -6.87 9.60
C ALA A 40 -21.16 -6.13 10.77
N GLY A 41 -21.97 -5.10 10.49
CA GLY A 41 -22.70 -4.31 11.47
C GLY A 41 -21.82 -3.36 12.29
N LYS A 42 -20.63 -3.03 11.80
CA LYS A 42 -19.65 -2.18 12.49
C LYS A 42 -19.76 -0.73 12.06
N LYS A 43 -19.54 0.19 13.00
CA LYS A 43 -19.56 1.63 12.77
C LYS A 43 -18.27 2.10 12.11
N VAL A 44 -18.40 2.83 11.00
CA VAL A 44 -17.28 3.29 10.17
C VAL A 44 -17.23 4.82 10.15
N PHE A 45 -16.10 5.39 10.55
CA PHE A 45 -15.80 6.80 10.38
C PHE A 45 -14.95 7.03 9.12
N TRP A 46 -15.30 8.05 8.33
CA TRP A 46 -14.62 8.38 7.08
C TRP A 46 -13.91 9.72 7.23
N VAL A 47 -12.58 9.72 7.10
CA VAL A 47 -11.80 10.96 7.17
C VAL A 47 -12.18 11.88 6.01
N GLY A 48 -12.66 13.09 6.34
CA GLY A 48 -13.12 14.05 5.32
C GLY A 48 -14.52 13.77 4.75
N GLY A 49 -15.25 12.82 5.34
CA GLY A 49 -16.63 12.49 4.95
C GLY A 49 -16.70 11.51 3.77
N MET A 50 -17.70 10.63 3.82
CA MET A 50 -17.95 9.56 2.83
C MET A 50 -18.16 10.11 1.41
N GLU A 51 -18.77 11.29 1.29
CA GLU A 51 -19.06 11.99 0.03
C GLU A 51 -17.79 12.33 -0.76
N SER A 52 -16.63 12.40 -0.09
CA SER A 52 -15.36 12.75 -0.72
C SER A 52 -14.67 11.58 -1.45
N TYR A 53 -15.26 10.38 -1.42
CA TYR A 53 -14.67 9.14 -1.94
C TYR A 53 -15.30 8.65 -3.24
N LYS A 54 -15.97 9.51 -4.01
CA LYS A 54 -16.46 9.19 -5.38
C LYS A 54 -17.32 7.92 -5.48
N ILE A 55 -18.09 7.60 -4.44
CA ILE A 55 -18.96 6.41 -4.40
C ILE A 55 -20.01 6.42 -5.53
N GLU A 56 -20.39 7.62 -5.97
CA GLU A 56 -21.33 7.81 -7.09
C GLU A 56 -20.75 7.31 -8.41
N ASP A 57 -19.44 7.44 -8.66
CA ASP A 57 -18.80 6.92 -9.88
C ASP A 57 -18.89 5.39 -9.94
N LEU A 58 -18.77 4.73 -8.78
CA LEU A 58 -18.90 3.29 -8.65
C LEU A 58 -20.36 2.83 -8.81
N LEU A 59 -21.32 3.64 -8.33
CA LEU A 59 -22.74 3.38 -8.52
C LEU A 59 -23.14 3.53 -10.00
N ASP A 60 -22.58 4.50 -10.71
CA ASP A 60 -22.76 4.64 -12.16
C ASP A 60 -22.20 3.42 -12.90
N LEU A 61 -21.02 2.93 -12.51
CA LEU A 61 -20.46 1.70 -13.07
C LEU A 61 -21.37 0.49 -12.83
N TYR A 62 -21.98 0.39 -11.65
CA TYR A 62 -22.97 -0.66 -11.37
C TYR A 62 -24.17 -0.59 -12.30
N TRP A 63 -24.77 0.59 -12.48
CA TRP A 63 -25.92 0.75 -13.38
C TRP A 63 -25.55 0.47 -14.83
N PHE A 64 -24.36 0.91 -15.27
CA PHE A 64 -23.81 0.58 -16.58
C PHE A 64 -23.65 -0.93 -16.78
N SER A 65 -23.17 -1.65 -15.75
CA SER A 65 -22.95 -3.11 -15.81
C SER A 65 -24.22 -3.95 -15.98
N ILE A 66 -25.39 -3.40 -15.65
CA ILE A 66 -26.69 -4.07 -15.77
C ILE A 66 -27.61 -3.44 -16.80
N ASP A 67 -27.06 -2.63 -17.71
CA ASP A 67 -27.78 -1.95 -18.80
C ASP A 67 -28.94 -1.05 -18.31
N MET A 68 -28.77 -0.41 -17.14
CA MET A 68 -29.73 0.56 -16.57
C MET A 68 -29.15 1.98 -16.58
N THR A 69 -28.66 2.42 -17.74
CA THR A 69 -27.93 3.68 -17.89
C THR A 69 -28.75 4.93 -17.53
N GLU A 70 -30.09 4.84 -17.57
CA GLU A 70 -30.99 5.91 -17.14
C GLU A 70 -30.94 6.20 -15.63
N ARG A 71 -30.37 5.30 -14.83
CA ARG A 71 -30.16 5.49 -13.39
C ARG A 71 -28.81 6.10 -13.05
N MET A 72 -27.91 6.17 -14.03
CA MET A 72 -26.59 6.79 -13.85
C MET A 72 -26.73 8.29 -13.65
N ARG A 73 -25.85 8.84 -12.81
CA ARG A 73 -25.75 10.27 -12.56
C ARG A 73 -24.87 10.96 -13.60
N HIS A 74 -23.83 10.30 -14.08
CA HIS A 74 -22.90 10.84 -15.06
C HIS A 74 -22.90 9.99 -16.34
N ASP A 75 -22.84 10.65 -17.50
CA ASP A 75 -22.87 10.01 -18.82
C ASP A 75 -21.48 9.55 -19.33
N ARG A 76 -20.43 9.68 -18.50
CA ARG A 76 -19.04 9.44 -18.89
C ARG A 76 -18.85 8.03 -19.46
N LEU A 77 -19.38 7.01 -18.77
CA LEU A 77 -19.22 5.62 -19.20
C LEU A 77 -19.86 5.37 -20.57
N THR A 78 -21.05 5.89 -20.82
CA THR A 78 -21.73 5.75 -22.13
C THR A 78 -21.08 6.54 -23.26
N ARG A 79 -20.22 7.52 -22.95
CA ARG A 79 -19.44 8.27 -23.94
C ARG A 79 -18.09 7.61 -24.25
N GLU A 80 -17.49 6.97 -23.25
CA GLU A 80 -16.16 6.36 -23.33
C GLU A 80 -16.23 4.89 -23.78
N TYR A 81 -17.35 4.21 -23.53
CA TYR A 81 -17.53 2.79 -23.77
C TYR A 81 -18.90 2.51 -24.42
N ARG A 82 -18.93 1.55 -25.34
CA ARG A 82 -20.13 1.05 -26.02
C ARG A 82 -21.03 0.30 -25.05
N ASP A 83 -20.44 -0.55 -24.20
CA ASP A 83 -21.12 -1.42 -23.25
C ASP A 83 -20.15 -1.83 -22.12
N TYR A 84 -20.67 -2.54 -21.12
CA TYR A 84 -19.86 -3.02 -20.00
C TYR A 84 -18.82 -4.06 -20.43
N ASP A 85 -19.09 -4.85 -21.49
CA ASP A 85 -18.13 -5.83 -22.00
C ASP A 85 -16.88 -5.14 -22.57
N GLU A 86 -17.04 -4.01 -23.28
CA GLU A 86 -15.90 -3.20 -23.73
C GLU A 86 -15.13 -2.60 -22.54
N TYR A 87 -15.83 -2.16 -21.48
CA TYR A 87 -15.17 -1.70 -20.25
C TYR A 87 -14.30 -2.80 -19.61
N LEU A 88 -14.82 -4.04 -19.52
CA LEU A 88 -14.08 -5.19 -19.02
C LEU A 88 -12.86 -5.51 -19.89
N GLN A 89 -13.04 -5.52 -21.21
CA GLN A 89 -11.96 -5.80 -22.15
C GLN A 89 -10.83 -4.77 -22.02
N ILE A 90 -11.17 -3.48 -21.93
CA ILE A 90 -10.18 -2.41 -21.76
C ILE A 90 -9.46 -2.55 -20.41
N ALA A 91 -10.16 -2.86 -19.33
CA ALA A 91 -9.54 -3.08 -18.02
C ALA A 91 -8.50 -4.21 -18.08
N GLU A 92 -8.80 -5.27 -18.84
CA GLU A 92 -7.89 -6.39 -19.00
C GLU A 92 -6.70 -6.05 -19.91
N ASP A 93 -6.95 -5.46 -21.08
CA ASP A 93 -5.92 -5.12 -22.07
C ASP A 93 -4.92 -4.08 -21.54
N THR A 94 -5.39 -3.12 -20.74
CA THR A 94 -4.55 -2.06 -20.19
C THR A 94 -3.89 -2.42 -18.86
N GLY A 95 -4.44 -3.41 -18.14
CA GLY A 95 -4.03 -3.69 -16.78
C GLY A 95 -4.35 -2.57 -15.78
N ASP A 96 -5.30 -1.68 -16.08
CA ASP A 96 -5.63 -0.54 -15.22
C ASP A 96 -6.12 -1.01 -13.85
N VAL A 97 -5.32 -0.69 -12.81
CA VAL A 97 -5.57 -1.12 -11.43
C VAL A 97 -6.86 -0.50 -10.87
N GLU A 98 -7.19 0.74 -11.22
CA GLU A 98 -8.40 1.39 -10.73
C GLU A 98 -9.65 0.75 -11.34
N MET A 99 -9.65 0.46 -12.65
CA MET A 99 -10.73 -0.25 -13.32
C MET A 99 -10.91 -1.65 -12.73
N LYS A 100 -9.82 -2.42 -12.59
CA LYS A 100 -9.84 -3.77 -12.01
C LYS A 100 -10.39 -3.77 -10.58
N GLN A 101 -10.00 -2.78 -9.75
CA GLN A 101 -10.55 -2.64 -8.40
C GLN A 101 -12.03 -2.29 -8.39
N ALA A 102 -12.51 -1.43 -9.30
CA ALA A 102 -13.92 -1.09 -9.40
C ALA A 102 -14.77 -2.30 -9.82
N ILE A 103 -14.31 -3.06 -10.83
CA ILE A 103 -14.94 -4.32 -11.26
C ILE A 103 -15.04 -5.31 -10.09
N PHE A 104 -13.92 -5.51 -9.38
CA PHE A 104 -13.88 -6.40 -8.23
C PHE A 104 -14.88 -6.01 -7.14
N ILE A 105 -15.08 -4.71 -6.88
CA ILE A 105 -16.10 -4.27 -5.90
C ILE A 105 -17.51 -4.64 -6.40
N LEU A 106 -17.82 -4.46 -7.69
CA LEU A 106 -19.13 -4.84 -8.24
C LEU A 106 -19.40 -6.33 -8.10
N GLU A 107 -18.41 -7.17 -8.41
CA GLU A 107 -18.50 -8.63 -8.29
C GLU A 107 -18.70 -9.07 -6.82
N GLN A 108 -17.92 -8.52 -5.89
CA GLN A 108 -17.98 -8.91 -4.49
C GLN A 108 -19.22 -8.40 -3.75
N PHE A 109 -19.75 -7.25 -4.16
CA PHE A 109 -20.80 -6.55 -3.42
C PHE A 109 -22.11 -6.40 -4.21
N PHE A 110 -22.48 -7.39 -5.01
CA PHE A 110 -23.74 -7.39 -5.75
C PHE A 110 -24.97 -7.68 -4.85
N PRO A 111 -26.12 -6.99 -5.05
CA PRO A 111 -26.27 -5.73 -5.79
C PRO A 111 -25.73 -4.53 -4.98
N LEU A 112 -24.91 -3.70 -5.62
CA LEU A 112 -24.19 -2.61 -4.96
C LEU A 112 -25.09 -1.59 -4.24
N PRO A 113 -26.25 -1.16 -4.79
CA PRO A 113 -27.12 -0.18 -4.13
C PRO A 113 -27.56 -0.58 -2.73
N ASP A 114 -27.86 -1.87 -2.52
CA ASP A 114 -28.29 -2.39 -1.22
C ASP A 114 -27.13 -2.36 -0.21
N ARG A 115 -25.91 -2.72 -0.67
CA ARG A 115 -24.70 -2.67 0.16
C ARG A 115 -24.34 -1.23 0.54
N LEU A 116 -24.48 -0.30 -0.40
CA LEU A 116 -24.28 1.13 -0.14
C LEU A 116 -25.32 1.68 0.84
N THR A 117 -26.54 1.15 0.85
CA THR A 117 -27.54 1.52 1.86
C THR A 117 -27.07 1.11 3.26
N THR A 118 -26.63 -0.14 3.43
CA THR A 118 -26.05 -0.61 4.71
C THR A 118 -24.83 0.22 5.11
N LEU A 119 -23.96 0.52 4.16
CA LEU A 119 -22.77 1.35 4.40
C LEU A 119 -23.13 2.75 4.89
N ARG A 120 -24.18 3.38 4.33
CA ARG A 120 -24.68 4.69 4.81
C ARG A 120 -25.26 4.61 6.22
N GLU A 121 -25.96 3.53 6.56
CA GLU A 121 -26.53 3.31 7.92
C GLU A 121 -25.45 3.08 9.00
N GLN A 122 -24.32 2.48 8.60
CA GLN A 122 -23.21 2.23 9.52
C GLN A 122 -22.20 3.39 9.59
N ARG A 123 -22.33 4.41 8.75
CA ARG A 123 -21.50 5.60 8.82
C ARG A 123 -21.75 6.36 10.13
N VAL A 124 -20.68 6.81 10.78
CA VAL A 124 -20.74 7.76 11.90
C VAL A 124 -20.05 9.08 11.54
N THR A 125 -20.49 10.17 12.17
CA THR A 125 -19.91 11.52 11.98
C THR A 125 -18.91 11.90 13.06
N THR A 126 -18.89 11.16 14.17
CA THR A 126 -17.96 11.34 15.28
C THR A 126 -17.03 10.14 15.31
N GLU A 127 -15.72 10.38 15.27
CA GLU A 127 -14.74 9.29 15.22
C GLU A 127 -14.76 8.39 16.47
N SER A 128 -15.05 8.95 17.65
CA SER A 128 -15.12 8.17 18.90
C SER A 128 -16.24 7.13 18.93
N ASP A 129 -17.22 7.24 18.04
CA ASP A 129 -18.36 6.32 17.94
C ASP A 129 -18.08 5.16 16.96
N ALA A 130 -16.91 5.16 16.31
CA ALA A 130 -16.55 4.20 15.29
C ALA A 130 -15.87 2.96 15.86
N ASP A 131 -16.14 1.81 15.25
CA ASP A 131 -15.30 0.61 15.41
C ASP A 131 -14.00 0.75 14.58
N VAL A 132 -14.06 1.46 13.44
CA VAL A 132 -12.93 1.65 12.52
C VAL A 132 -12.98 3.03 11.85
N THR A 133 -11.82 3.63 11.65
CA THR A 133 -11.64 4.81 10.80
C THR A 133 -11.04 4.37 9.46
N VAL A 134 -11.62 4.79 8.34
CA VAL A 134 -11.07 4.53 7.00
C VAL A 134 -10.58 5.81 6.35
N CYS A 135 -9.41 5.75 5.72
CA CYS A 135 -8.74 6.93 5.17
C CYS A 135 -7.81 6.55 4.03
N THR A 136 -7.68 7.40 3.00
CA THR A 136 -6.51 7.27 2.11
C THR A 136 -5.27 7.83 2.80
N ALA A 137 -4.09 7.27 2.54
CA ALA A 137 -2.82 7.75 3.09
C ALA A 137 -2.62 9.27 2.85
N HIS A 138 -3.00 9.75 1.67
CA HIS A 138 -2.98 11.18 1.33
C HIS A 138 -3.88 12.03 2.25
N ARG A 139 -5.13 11.62 2.47
CA ARG A 139 -6.07 12.33 3.36
C ARG A 139 -5.66 12.24 4.83
N GLY A 140 -4.90 11.21 5.20
CA GLY A 140 -4.37 11.01 6.54
C GLY A 140 -3.20 11.93 6.89
N LYS A 141 -2.70 12.75 5.96
CA LYS A 141 -1.57 13.64 6.22
C LYS A 141 -1.87 14.61 7.37
N GLY A 142 -1.04 14.57 8.43
CA GLY A 142 -1.19 15.42 9.61
C GLY A 142 -2.17 14.88 10.67
N LEU A 143 -2.78 13.72 10.43
CA LEU A 143 -3.57 12.99 11.41
C LEU A 143 -2.72 11.90 12.06
N GLU A 144 -3.11 11.45 13.26
CA GLU A 144 -2.43 10.37 13.96
C GLU A 144 -3.44 9.54 14.76
N TRP A 145 -3.18 8.24 14.86
CA TRP A 145 -3.99 7.30 15.62
C TRP A 145 -3.12 6.42 16.50
N ASP A 146 -3.65 6.01 17.65
CA ASP A 146 -2.96 5.05 18.52
C ASP A 146 -2.66 3.73 17.81
N ARG A 147 -3.55 3.31 16.91
CA ARG A 147 -3.46 2.05 16.16
C ARG A 147 -3.75 2.32 14.69
N VAL A 148 -2.82 1.93 13.82
CA VAL A 148 -2.96 2.02 12.37
C VAL A 148 -2.74 0.65 11.75
N GLN A 149 -3.56 0.33 10.76
CA GLN A 149 -3.33 -0.77 9.83
C GLN A 149 -3.12 -0.19 8.43
N LEU A 150 -2.05 -0.58 7.77
CA LEU A 150 -1.87 -0.33 6.34
C LEU A 150 -2.56 -1.45 5.58
N TYR A 151 -3.34 -1.06 4.56
CA TYR A 151 -4.05 -2.01 3.73
C TYR A 151 -3.18 -2.52 2.57
N ASP A 152 -3.52 -3.70 2.06
CA ASP A 152 -2.83 -4.34 0.94
C ASP A 152 -3.34 -3.77 -0.40
N ASP A 153 -3.01 -2.49 -0.66
CA ASP A 153 -3.30 -1.81 -1.92
C ASP A 153 -2.22 -0.79 -2.36
N PHE A 154 -1.08 -0.74 -1.67
CA PHE A 154 0.10 0.03 -2.08
C PHE A 154 0.80 -0.63 -3.27
N ALA A 155 1.49 0.17 -4.08
CA ALA A 155 2.25 -0.39 -5.19
C ALA A 155 3.48 -1.16 -4.68
N ASP A 156 3.85 -2.22 -5.40
CA ASP A 156 5.03 -3.01 -5.06
C ASP A 156 6.31 -2.21 -5.33
N ILE A 157 6.84 -1.57 -4.30
CA ILE A 157 8.08 -0.79 -4.36
C ILE A 157 9.33 -1.68 -4.51
N LEU A 158 9.20 -3.00 -4.58
CA LEU A 158 10.28 -3.94 -4.87
C LEU A 158 10.31 -4.36 -6.35
N ASP A 159 9.28 -4.03 -7.13
CA ASP A 159 9.23 -4.32 -8.57
C ASP A 159 10.42 -3.68 -9.31
N PRO A 160 11.33 -4.45 -9.94
CA PRO A 160 12.49 -3.89 -10.63
C PRO A 160 12.12 -3.00 -11.83
N GLU A 161 10.95 -3.21 -12.44
CA GLU A 161 10.48 -2.45 -13.60
C GLU A 161 9.82 -1.12 -13.21
N MET A 162 9.55 -0.89 -11.91
CA MET A 162 8.98 0.37 -11.45
C MET A 162 9.97 1.54 -11.67
N PRO A 163 9.55 2.62 -12.38
CA PRO A 163 10.37 3.81 -12.55
C PRO A 163 10.79 4.43 -11.21
N GLU A 164 12.05 4.86 -11.10
CA GLU A 164 12.62 5.39 -9.86
C GLU A 164 11.81 6.54 -9.25
N SER A 165 11.32 7.47 -10.08
CA SER A 165 10.47 8.58 -9.61
C SER A 165 9.17 8.08 -8.98
N LYS A 166 8.50 7.10 -9.60
CA LYS A 166 7.28 6.49 -9.05
C LYS A 166 7.55 5.75 -7.76
N ARG A 167 8.68 5.02 -7.70
CA ARG A 167 9.12 4.32 -6.48
C ARG A 167 9.36 5.29 -5.33
N HIS A 168 10.03 6.41 -5.60
CA HIS A 168 10.28 7.44 -4.61
C HIS A 168 8.97 8.06 -4.08
N ASP A 169 8.03 8.37 -4.98
CA ASP A 169 6.72 8.91 -4.59
C ASP A 169 5.93 7.91 -3.72
N GLU A 170 5.95 6.63 -4.07
CA GLU A 170 5.26 5.59 -3.29
C GLU A 170 5.93 5.38 -1.92
N ILE A 171 7.27 5.34 -1.85
CA ILE A 171 8.01 5.27 -0.57
C ILE A 171 7.62 6.45 0.33
N ASN A 172 7.57 7.67 -0.22
CA ASN A 172 7.17 8.86 0.54
C ASN A 172 5.74 8.72 1.08
N LEU A 173 4.83 8.16 0.29
CA LEU A 173 3.45 7.94 0.71
C LEU A 173 3.34 6.86 1.79
N MET A 174 4.06 5.75 1.64
CA MET A 174 4.13 4.68 2.64
C MET A 174 4.74 5.21 3.95
N TYR A 175 5.76 6.05 3.89
CA TYR A 175 6.32 6.75 5.05
C TYR A 175 5.26 7.62 5.74
N VAL A 176 4.51 8.41 4.97
CA VAL A 176 3.41 9.22 5.49
C VAL A 176 2.36 8.35 6.18
N ALA A 177 1.99 7.20 5.60
CA ALA A 177 1.00 6.30 6.17
C ALA A 177 1.48 5.59 7.45
N THR A 178 2.72 5.09 7.44
CA THR A 178 3.39 4.41 8.55
C THR A 178 3.48 5.33 9.76
N THR A 179 3.90 6.58 9.55
CA THR A 179 4.06 7.58 10.62
C THR A 179 2.75 8.18 11.12
N ARG A 180 1.59 7.63 10.74
CA ARG A 180 0.30 7.96 11.40
C ARG A 180 0.08 7.14 12.66
N ALA A 181 0.80 6.04 12.83
CA ALA A 181 0.72 5.21 14.02
C ALA A 181 1.47 5.84 15.20
N ARG A 182 0.80 5.99 16.36
CA ARG A 182 1.42 6.49 17.60
C ARG A 182 1.89 5.37 18.53
N LYS A 183 1.29 4.19 18.47
CA LYS A 183 1.60 3.07 19.37
C LYS A 183 1.70 1.72 18.66
N ILE A 184 0.76 1.42 17.76
CA ILE A 184 0.75 0.14 17.04
C ILE A 184 0.56 0.37 15.54
N LEU A 185 1.44 -0.23 14.75
CA LEU A 185 1.35 -0.31 13.31
C LEU A 185 1.17 -1.77 12.88
N ILE A 186 0.13 -2.06 12.09
CA ILE A 186 0.01 -3.28 11.31
C ILE A 186 0.51 -2.98 9.90
N LEU A 187 1.53 -3.71 9.46
CA LEU A 187 2.15 -3.54 8.15
C LEU A 187 1.29 -4.11 7.03
N ASP A 188 1.42 -3.53 5.84
CA ASP A 188 1.04 -4.17 4.59
C ASP A 188 2.10 -5.22 4.19
N PRO A 189 1.81 -6.11 3.22
CA PRO A 189 2.74 -7.14 2.79
C PRO A 189 4.07 -6.60 2.27
N VAL A 190 4.08 -5.48 1.55
CA VAL A 190 5.30 -4.94 0.92
C VAL A 190 6.27 -4.42 1.98
N LEU A 191 5.79 -3.67 2.99
CA LEU A 191 6.65 -3.27 4.12
C LEU A 191 7.11 -4.46 4.97
N SER A 192 6.26 -5.49 5.10
CA SER A 192 6.63 -6.71 5.82
C SER A 192 7.79 -7.42 5.14
N GLU A 193 7.79 -7.48 3.81
CA GLU A 193 8.88 -8.05 3.01
C GLU A 193 10.14 -7.18 3.09
N LEU A 194 10.01 -5.85 2.94
CA LEU A 194 11.14 -4.93 3.03
C LEU A 194 11.86 -5.04 4.39
N LEU A 195 11.11 -5.16 5.49
CA LEU A 195 11.68 -5.30 6.83
C LEU A 195 12.28 -6.69 7.12
N ALA A 196 11.96 -7.69 6.30
CA ALA A 196 12.55 -9.02 6.40
C ALA A 196 13.93 -9.10 5.71
N GLN A 197 14.30 -8.11 4.90
CA GLN A 197 15.62 -8.06 4.25
C GLN A 197 16.73 -7.70 5.25
N PRO A 198 17.94 -8.28 5.11
CA PRO A 198 19.08 -7.92 5.95
C PRO A 198 19.45 -6.44 5.75
N PRO A 199 19.94 -5.76 6.80
CA PRO A 199 20.43 -4.38 6.69
C PRO A 199 21.48 -4.28 5.57
N ALA A 200 21.48 -3.16 4.84
CA ALA A 200 22.43 -2.92 3.75
C ALA A 200 23.91 -3.06 4.19
N GLU A 201 24.20 -2.90 5.48
CA GLU A 201 25.52 -3.05 6.07
C GLU A 201 26.03 -4.51 5.98
N ASP A 202 25.14 -5.51 6.03
CA ASP A 202 25.49 -6.94 5.99
C ASP A 202 25.73 -7.47 4.56
N ILE A 203 25.34 -6.70 3.53
CA ILE A 203 25.53 -7.06 2.12
C ILE A 203 26.98 -6.73 1.67
N SER A 204 27.70 -5.88 2.41
CA SER A 204 29.06 -5.43 2.07
C SER A 204 30.19 -6.33 2.57
N GLY A 205 29.88 -7.45 3.24
CA GLY A 205 30.86 -8.31 3.92
C GLY A 205 31.46 -9.49 3.14
N SER A 206 31.03 -9.79 1.90
CA SER A 206 31.41 -11.05 1.23
C SER A 206 32.33 -10.90 0.01
N SER A 207 33.25 -9.94 0.02
CA SER A 207 34.26 -9.81 -1.04
C SER A 207 35.62 -9.32 -0.53
N HIS A 208 36.20 -10.02 0.44
CA HIS A 208 37.66 -10.10 0.61
C HIS A 208 38.04 -11.32 1.47
N GLU A 209 38.14 -12.50 0.85
CA GLU A 209 39.06 -13.52 1.37
C GLU A 209 40.43 -13.32 0.73
N VAL A 210 41.32 -12.69 1.51
CA VAL A 210 42.76 -12.73 1.32
C VAL A 210 43.21 -14.13 1.75
N SER A 211 43.51 -15.02 0.80
CA SER A 211 44.21 -16.27 1.10
C SER A 211 45.72 -16.02 1.08
N GLY A 212 46.27 -15.72 2.25
CA GLY A 212 47.69 -15.92 2.53
C GLY A 212 47.95 -17.41 2.80
N GLY A 213 48.88 -18.01 2.05
CA GLY A 213 49.33 -19.38 2.24
C GLY A 213 50.72 -19.56 1.66
N THR A 214 51.70 -19.65 2.56
CA THR A 214 53.14 -19.79 2.36
C THR A 214 53.54 -21.06 1.62
N GLU A 215 54.48 -20.96 0.66
CA GLU A 215 55.47 -22.01 0.43
C GLU A 215 56.86 -21.40 0.21
N VAL A 216 57.82 -21.93 0.97
CA VAL A 216 59.26 -21.65 0.91
C VAL A 216 59.90 -22.69 0.00
N SER A 217 60.70 -22.24 -0.97
CA SER A 217 61.73 -23.09 -1.58
C SER A 217 62.92 -22.26 -2.07
N THR A 218 64.09 -22.79 -1.73
CA THR A 218 65.47 -22.35 -1.90
C THR A 218 65.95 -22.36 -3.36
N GLU A 219 66.84 -21.42 -3.75
CA GLU A 219 68.23 -21.69 -4.22
C GLU A 219 68.85 -20.55 -5.08
N SER A 220 70.03 -20.12 -4.63
CA SER A 220 71.29 -19.73 -5.33
C SER A 220 71.35 -18.94 -6.66
N GLY A 221 72.26 -17.95 -6.65
CA GLY A 221 73.04 -17.43 -7.79
C GLY A 221 72.45 -16.14 -8.40
N ASP A 222 73.18 -15.13 -8.87
CA ASP A 222 74.61 -14.87 -9.08
C ASP A 222 74.76 -13.33 -9.28
N LYS A 223 75.97 -12.84 -9.00
CA LYS A 223 76.63 -11.54 -9.28
C LYS A 223 75.88 -10.35 -9.92
N GLY A 224 75.96 -9.20 -9.22
CA GLY A 224 76.91 -8.10 -9.51
C GLY A 224 76.69 -7.16 -10.72
N ALA A 225 76.44 -5.88 -10.44
CA ALA A 225 76.97 -4.66 -11.11
C ALA A 225 76.25 -3.40 -10.55
N GLU A 226 76.94 -2.51 -9.80
CA GLU A 226 77.43 -1.16 -10.20
C GLU A 226 76.33 -0.05 -10.20
N TYR A 227 76.21 0.78 -9.15
CA TYR A 227 76.83 2.12 -8.90
C TYR A 227 76.32 3.26 -9.83
N VAL A 228 75.32 4.10 -9.44
CA VAL A 228 75.37 5.49 -8.81
C VAL A 228 75.10 6.63 -9.85
N PRO A 229 74.66 7.87 -9.51
CA PRO A 229 73.27 8.31 -9.68
C PRO A 229 73.18 9.70 -10.38
N GLU A 230 72.05 10.40 -10.17
CA GLU A 230 71.80 11.86 -10.27
C GLU A 230 71.81 12.55 -11.64
N SER A 231 70.63 13.01 -12.06
CA SER A 231 70.27 14.42 -12.34
C SER A 231 68.77 14.53 -12.62
#